data_AF-A0A0F9A2Y0-F1
#
_entry.id   AF-A0A0F9A2Y0-F1
#
_cell.length_a   1.000
_cell.length_b   1.000
_cell.length_c   1.000
_cell.angle_alpha   90.00
_cell.angle_beta   90.00
_cell.angle_gamma   90.00
#
_symmetry.space_group_name_H-M   'P 1'
#
loop_
_entity.id
_entity.type
_entity.pdbx_description
1 polymer ?
#
loop_
_entity_poly.entity_id
_entity_poly.type
_entity_poly.pdbx_seq_one_letter_code
_entity_poly.pdbx_strand_id
1 'polypeptide(L)' 'REYYDQLIGYYTLYRIDGIDGMPGDNEIKKLGVYFSRYGYLHLYNIEDIIDENKFPEFIEWFKDRATQEYGRI' A
#
# COMPACT_ATOMS: atom_id res chain seq x y z
N ARG A 1 -0.47 -13.64 5.53
CA ARG A 1 -0.95 -13.37 4.16
C ARG A 1 -1.93 -12.21 4.18
N GLU A 2 -3.07 -12.30 4.87
CA GLU A 2 -4.08 -11.22 4.93
C GLU A 2 -3.53 -9.85 5.36
N TYR A 3 -2.73 -9.77 6.44
CA TYR A 3 -2.10 -8.50 6.84
C TYR A 3 -1.17 -7.91 5.78
N TYR A 4 -0.44 -8.79 5.07
CA TYR A 4 0.45 -8.35 4.01
C TYR A 4 -0.34 -7.79 2.84
N ASP A 5 -1.37 -8.51 2.38
CA ASP A 5 -2.24 -8.08 1.28
C ASP A 5 -2.93 -6.75 1.60
N GLN A 6 -3.37 -6.55 2.86
CA GLN A 6 -3.91 -5.26 3.31
C GLN A 6 -2.88 -4.14 3.26
N LEU A 7 -1.65 -4.36 3.73
CA LEU A 7 -0.59 -3.35 3.68
C LEU A 7 -0.27 -2.94 2.25
N ILE A 8 -0.17 -3.90 1.32
CA ILE A 8 0.03 -3.60 -0.10
C ILE A 8 -1.16 -2.82 -0.66
N GLY A 9 -2.40 -3.20 -0.31
CA GLY A 9 -3.59 -2.46 -0.71
C GLY A 9 -3.56 -0.99 -0.26
N TYR A 10 -3.26 -0.72 1.01
CA TYR A 10 -3.17 0.64 1.52
C TYR A 10 -2.04 1.45 0.87
N TYR A 11 -0.88 0.84 0.66
CA TYR A 11 0.20 1.50 -0.05
C TYR A 11 -0.17 1.82 -1.50
N THR A 12 -0.91 0.93 -2.17
CA THR A 12 -1.41 1.16 -3.53
C THR A 12 -2.37 2.34 -3.57
N LEU A 13 -3.30 2.44 -2.62
CA LEU A 13 -4.21 3.59 -2.52
C LEU A 13 -3.46 4.91 -2.27
N TYR A 14 -2.46 4.90 -1.37
CA TYR A 14 -1.56 6.04 -1.19
C TYR A 14 -0.85 6.44 -2.49
N ARG A 15 -0.41 5.47 -3.29
CA ARG A 15 0.25 5.74 -4.58
C ARG A 15 -0.70 6.25 -5.66
N ILE A 16 -2.01 6.09 -5.50
CA ILE A 16 -3.03 6.59 -6.43
C ILE A 16 -3.38 8.05 -6.13
N ASP A 17 -3.66 8.40 -4.87
CA ASP A 17 -4.24 9.71 -4.53
C ASP A 17 -3.58 10.40 -3.31
N GLY A 18 -2.53 9.79 -2.75
CA GLY A 18 -1.87 10.31 -1.56
C GLY A 18 -2.68 10.06 -0.27
N ILE A 19 -2.41 10.87 0.75
CA ILE A 19 -3.09 10.84 2.05
C ILE A 19 -3.51 12.28 2.39
N ASP A 20 -4.77 12.48 2.72
CA ASP A 20 -5.28 13.80 3.09
C ASP A 20 -4.50 14.39 4.28
N GLY A 21 -4.13 15.66 4.18
CA GLY A 21 -3.28 16.35 5.15
C GLY A 21 -1.79 16.00 5.11
N MET A 22 -1.35 15.09 4.23
CA MET A 22 0.06 14.77 4.03
C MET A 22 0.64 15.57 2.86
N PRO A 23 1.76 16.29 3.03
CA PRO A 23 2.48 16.93 1.92
C PRO A 23 2.74 15.94 0.77
N GLY A 24 2.51 16.37 -0.47
CA GLY A 24 2.58 15.52 -1.66
C GLY A 24 4.00 15.02 -2.01
N ASP A 25 5.03 15.58 -1.39
CA ASP A 25 6.43 15.16 -1.49
C ASP A 25 6.83 14.12 -0.44
N ASN A 26 5.94 13.78 0.49
CA ASN A 26 6.23 12.74 1.48
C ASN A 26 6.19 11.34 0.87
N GLU A 27 7.25 10.60 1.13
CA GLU A 27 7.45 9.24 0.66
C GLU A 27 7.31 8.24 1.83
N ILE A 28 6.42 7.24 1.66
CA ILE A 28 6.34 6.12 2.61
C ILE A 28 7.45 5.11 2.26
N LYS A 29 8.43 4.98 3.16
CA LYS A 29 9.58 4.05 2.98
C LYS A 29 9.39 2.69 3.65
N LYS A 30 8.49 2.60 4.62
CA LYS A 30 8.25 1.39 5.42
C LYS A 30 6.77 1.21 5.71
N LEU A 31 6.33 -0.05 5.69
CA LEU A 31 5.01 -0.47 6.14
C LEU A 31 5.16 -1.43 7.31
N GLY A 32 4.15 -1.54 8.16
CA GLY A 32 4.24 -2.47 9.27
C GLY A 32 2.95 -2.72 10.02
N VAL A 33 3.00 -3.74 10.87
CA VAL A 33 1.92 -4.13 11.77
C VAL A 33 2.41 -4.00 13.20
N TYR A 34 1.64 -3.30 14.02
CA TYR A 34 1.88 -3.20 15.45
C TYR A 34 0.96 -4.13 16.23
N PHE A 35 1.56 -5.11 16.91
CA PHE A 35 0.87 -6.07 17.76
C PHE A 35 0.84 -5.55 19.20
N SER A 36 -0.16 -4.71 19.48
CA SER A 36 -0.32 -3.97 20.75
C SER A 36 -0.24 -4.86 22.00
N ARG A 37 -0.87 -6.05 21.97
CA ARG A 37 -0.84 -7.01 23.09
C ARG A 37 0.57 -7.41 23.52
N TYR A 38 1.51 -7.45 22.58
CA TYR A 38 2.87 -7.94 22.79
C TYR A 38 3.92 -6.84 22.69
N GLY A 39 3.52 -5.59 22.45
CA GLY A 39 4.44 -4.47 22.24
C GLY A 39 5.39 -4.68 21.06
N TYR A 40 4.96 -5.44 20.03
CA TYR A 40 5.83 -5.86 18.94
C TYR A 40 5.47 -5.13 17.64
N LEU A 41 6.47 -4.51 17.02
CA LEU A 41 6.35 -3.82 15.74
C LEU A 41 7.09 -4.62 14.67
N HIS A 42 6.36 -5.06 13.65
CA HIS A 42 6.95 -5.71 12.49
C HIS A 42 6.94 -4.76 11.30
N LEU A 43 8.11 -4.52 10.69
CA LEU A 43 8.30 -3.55 9.61
C LEU A 43 8.84 -4.25 8.35
N TYR A 44 8.45 -3.70 7.20
CA TYR A 44 8.94 -4.04 5.87
C TYR A 44 9.43 -2.76 5.21
N ASN A 45 10.60 -2.79 4.54
CA ASN A 45 10.97 -1.68 3.65
C ASN A 45 10.22 -1.84 2.33
N ILE A 46 9.77 -0.74 1.73
CA ILE A 46 9.06 -0.76 0.45
C ILE A 46 9.93 -1.38 -0.66
N GLU A 47 11.21 -1.06 -0.68
CA GLU A 47 12.17 -1.59 -1.66
C GLU A 47 12.33 -3.11 -1.63
N ASP A 48 12.01 -3.76 -0.50
CA ASP A 48 12.08 -5.21 -0.35
C ASP A 48 10.82 -5.92 -0.87
N ILE A 49 9.72 -5.19 -1.02
CA ILE A 49 8.38 -5.74 -1.34
C ILE A 49 7.84 -5.28 -2.70
N ILE A 50 8.29 -4.13 -3.20
CA ILE A 50 7.80 -3.50 -4.43
C ILE A 50 8.97 -3.23 -5.39
N ASP A 51 8.83 -3.77 -6.59
CA ASP A 51 9.64 -3.40 -7.74
C ASP A 51 9.02 -2.15 -8.39
N GLU A 52 9.59 -0.98 -8.15
CA GLU A 52 9.08 0.30 -8.68
C GLU A 52 8.97 0.32 -10.20
N ASN A 53 9.70 -0.52 -10.93
CA ASN A 53 9.59 -0.61 -12.38
C ASN A 53 8.31 -1.32 -12.84
N LYS A 54 7.75 -2.19 -11.99
CA LYS A 54 6.54 -3.00 -12.29
C LYS A 54 5.31 -2.51 -11.55
N PHE A 55 5.50 -1.71 -10.51
CA PHE A 55 4.40 -1.22 -9.69
C PHE A 55 3.34 -0.41 -10.45
N PRO A 56 3.69 0.41 -11.46
CA PRO A 56 2.68 1.08 -12.29
C PRO A 56 1.71 0.11 -12.97
N GLU A 57 2.19 -1.01 -13.51
CA GLU A 57 1.33 -2.03 -14.13
C GLU A 57 0.41 -2.69 -13.08
N PHE A 58 0.93 -2.92 -11.88
CA PHE A 58 0.13 -3.42 -10.77
C PHE A 58 -0.96 -2.43 -10.34
N ILE A 59 -0.67 -1.13 -10.29
CA ILE A 59 -1.66 -0.09 -9.97
C ILE A 59 -2.80 -0.11 -10.98
N GLU A 60 -2.52 -0.19 -12.28
CA GLU A 60 -3.57 -0.23 -13.30
C GLU A 60 -4.43 -1.50 -13.20
N TRP A 61 -3.79 -2.67 -13.01
CA TRP A 61 -4.53 -3.91 -12.73
C TRP A 61 -5.41 -3.78 -11.47
N PHE A 62 -4.89 -3.18 -10.41
CA PHE A 62 -5.62 -2.97 -9.16
C PHE A 62 -6.85 -2.09 -9.39
N LYS A 63 -6.69 -1.02 -10.19
CA LYS A 63 -7.78 -0.11 -10.54
C LYS A 63 -8.87 -0.82 -11.35
N ASP A 64 -8.49 -1.57 -12.36
CA ASP A 64 -9.42 -2.36 -13.18
C ASP A 64 -10.19 -3.36 -12.33
N ARG A 65 -9.48 -4.06 -11.44
CA ARG A 65 -10.09 -5.05 -10.55
C ARG A 65 -11.08 -4.41 -9.58
N ALA A 66 -10.72 -3.29 -8.95
CA ALA A 66 -11.60 -2.56 -8.06
C ALA A 66 -12.85 -2.03 -8.80
N THR A 67 -12.69 -1.54 -10.02
CA THR A 67 -13.81 -1.08 -10.85
C THR A 67 -14.75 -2.22 -11.22
N GLN A 68 -14.22 -3.41 -11.55
CA GLN A 68 -15.04 -4.59 -11.85
C GLN A 68 -15.86 -5.07 -10.66
N GLU A 69 -15.29 -5.04 -9.45
CA GLU A 69 -15.92 -5.56 -8.23
C GLU A 69 -16.85 -4.54 -7.55
N TYR A 70 -16.52 -3.24 -7.63
CA TYR A 70 -17.19 -2.17 -6.86
C TYR A 70 -17.77 -1.03 -7.71
N GLY A 71 -17.53 -1.02 -9.01
CA GLY A 71 -18.04 -0.01 -9.96
C GLY A 71 -17.30 1.34 -9.92
N ARG A 72 -16.35 1.52 -8.99
CA ARG A 72 -15.52 2.71 -8.84
C ARG A 72 -14.30 2.42 -7.96
N ILE A 73 -13.37 3.36 -7.96
CA ILE A 73 -12.27 3.49 -7.00
C ILE A 73 -12.53 4.72 -6.16
#